data_AF-A0A4Q3IYH9-F1
#
_entry.id   AF-A0A4Q3IYH9-F1
#
_cell.length_a   1.000
_cell.length_b   1.000
_cell.length_c   1.000
_cell.angle_alpha   90.00
_cell.angle_beta   90.00
_cell.angle_gamma   90.00
#
_symmetry.space_group_name_H-M   'P 1'
#
loop_
_entity.id
_entity.type
_entity.pdbx_description
1 polymer ?
#
loop_
_entity_poly.entity_id
_entity_poly.type
_entity_poly.pdbx_seq_one_letter_code
_entity_poly.pdbx_strand_id
1 'polypeptide(L)'
;MAQRQETSGNRLDDAARAGWLYYVAGNNQEEIAQKLGVSRQTAQRLVSLSVSEGLIKVRLDHPIGRCMELAETLKHRYALDFCEVVPTDPSAPSSIHGVAIAAAAEIERWLRSTKPMVMAIGTGRTLKAAIEQLTPMEAPQHKIVSLTGSIAPDGSAAFYNVIFNIAEAVK
;
A
#
# COMPACT_ATOMS: atom_id res chain seq x y z
N MET A 1 -25.02 9.23 18.34
CA MET A 1 -23.70 8.84 17.81
C MET A 1 -23.77 7.67 16.82
N ALA A 2 -24.72 6.74 16.93
CA ALA A 2 -24.89 5.60 16.01
C ALA A 2 -25.20 5.98 14.54
N GLN A 3 -26.03 6.99 14.30
CA GLN A 3 -26.51 7.36 12.96
C GLN A 3 -25.41 7.91 12.02
N ARG A 4 -24.32 8.46 12.59
CA ARG A 4 -23.17 8.97 11.84
C ARG A 4 -22.26 7.83 11.34
N GLN A 5 -22.23 6.70 12.05
CA GLN A 5 -21.45 5.50 11.69
C GLN A 5 -22.13 4.66 10.60
N GLU A 6 -23.45 4.52 10.63
CA GLU A 6 -24.20 3.82 9.56
C GLU A 6 -24.09 4.54 8.21
N THR A 7 -24.15 5.88 8.23
CA THR A 7 -24.03 6.69 7.00
C THR A 7 -22.61 6.64 6.42
N SER A 8 -21.58 6.54 7.27
CA SER A 8 -20.19 6.38 6.80
C SER A 8 -19.90 4.98 6.26
N GLY A 9 -20.45 3.93 6.88
CA GLY A 9 -20.30 2.55 6.39
C GLY A 9 -20.92 2.37 4.99
N ASN A 10 -22.15 2.84 4.81
CA ASN A 10 -22.83 2.78 3.52
C ASN A 10 -22.07 3.54 2.41
N ARG A 11 -21.42 4.65 2.78
CA ARG A 11 -20.65 5.46 1.82
C ARG A 11 -19.33 4.79 1.40
N LEU A 12 -18.66 4.08 2.32
CA LEU A 12 -17.47 3.29 1.98
C LEU A 12 -17.84 2.08 1.12
N ASP A 13 -18.98 1.45 1.39
CA ASP A 13 -19.51 0.37 0.55
C ASP A 13 -19.84 0.86 -0.87
N ASP A 14 -20.49 2.02 -1.00
CA ASP A 14 -20.75 2.64 -2.31
C ASP A 14 -19.46 3.03 -3.03
N ALA A 15 -18.44 3.49 -2.30
CA ALA A 15 -17.12 3.77 -2.85
C ALA A 15 -16.44 2.50 -3.35
N ALA A 16 -16.45 1.42 -2.55
CA ALA A 16 -15.90 0.12 -2.93
C ALA A 16 -16.58 -0.41 -4.20
N ARG A 17 -17.91 -0.34 -4.28
CA ARG A 17 -18.69 -0.74 -5.46
C ARG A 17 -18.36 0.11 -6.69
N ALA A 18 -18.31 1.43 -6.54
CA ALA A 18 -17.96 2.34 -7.63
C ALA A 18 -16.54 2.06 -8.15
N GLY A 19 -15.59 1.89 -7.25
CA GLY A 19 -14.20 1.56 -7.58
C GLY A 19 -14.07 0.21 -8.28
N TRP A 20 -14.78 -0.84 -7.82
CA TRP A 20 -14.79 -2.15 -8.49
C TRP A 20 -15.36 -2.06 -9.92
N LEU A 21 -16.48 -1.35 -10.10
CA LEU A 21 -17.07 -1.15 -11.43
C LEU A 21 -16.12 -0.42 -12.38
N TYR A 22 -15.34 0.53 -11.87
CA TYR A 22 -14.38 1.27 -12.67
C TYR A 22 -13.14 0.45 -13.03
N TYR A 23 -12.42 -0.05 -12.03
CA TYR A 23 -11.10 -0.67 -12.22
C TYR A 23 -11.16 -2.13 -12.66
N VAL A 24 -12.22 -2.86 -12.31
CA VAL A 24 -12.36 -4.29 -12.64
C VAL A 24 -13.36 -4.50 -13.77
N ALA A 25 -14.54 -3.89 -13.70
CA ALA A 25 -15.58 -4.07 -14.73
C ALA A 25 -15.43 -3.14 -15.94
N GLY A 26 -14.47 -2.22 -15.93
CA GLY A 26 -14.17 -1.32 -17.06
C GLY A 26 -15.28 -0.30 -17.35
N ASN A 27 -16.16 -0.01 -16.39
CA ASN A 27 -17.24 0.95 -16.61
C ASN A 27 -16.75 2.39 -16.57
N ASN A 28 -17.33 3.23 -17.42
CA ASN A 28 -17.13 4.67 -17.34
C ASN A 28 -18.02 5.29 -16.23
N GLN A 29 -17.75 6.56 -15.87
CA GLN A 29 -18.46 7.20 -14.75
C GLN A 29 -19.97 7.38 -14.99
N GLU A 30 -20.42 7.43 -16.25
CA GLU A 30 -21.83 7.52 -16.60
C GLU A 30 -22.55 6.19 -16.35
N GLU A 31 -21.95 5.08 -16.78
CA GLU A 31 -22.47 3.73 -16.53
C GLU A 31 -22.51 3.41 -15.03
N ILE A 32 -21.47 3.83 -14.28
CA ILE A 32 -21.43 3.67 -12.82
C ILE A 32 -22.56 4.46 -12.16
N ALA A 33 -22.78 5.71 -12.59
CA ALA A 33 -23.85 6.56 -12.08
C ALA A 33 -25.23 5.92 -12.26
N GLN A 34 -25.50 5.37 -13.45
CA GLN A 34 -26.74 4.64 -13.73
C GLN A 34 -26.89 3.38 -12.86
N LYS A 35 -25.83 2.58 -12.72
CA LYS A 35 -25.85 1.35 -11.91
C LYS A 35 -26.03 1.60 -10.41
N LEU A 36 -25.52 2.71 -9.91
CA LEU A 36 -25.60 3.08 -8.49
C LEU A 36 -26.76 4.03 -8.18
N GLY A 37 -27.50 4.51 -9.18
CA GLY A 37 -28.62 5.44 -8.98
C GLY A 37 -28.18 6.83 -8.47
N VAL A 38 -26.98 7.27 -8.84
CA VAL A 38 -26.38 8.55 -8.40
C VAL A 38 -26.06 9.44 -9.60
N SER A 39 -25.70 10.71 -9.34
CA SER A 39 -25.21 11.58 -10.42
C SER A 39 -23.81 11.16 -10.90
N ARG A 40 -23.45 11.50 -12.15
CA ARG A 40 -22.09 11.30 -12.69
C ARG A 40 -21.00 11.90 -11.80
N GLN A 41 -21.24 13.09 -11.25
CA GLN A 41 -20.30 13.75 -10.33
C GLN A 41 -20.14 12.97 -9.01
N THR A 42 -21.24 12.41 -8.49
CA THR A 42 -21.19 11.55 -7.30
C THR A 42 -20.43 10.26 -7.60
N ALA A 43 -20.68 9.61 -8.73
CA ALA A 43 -19.96 8.41 -9.15
C ALA A 43 -18.45 8.67 -9.26
N GLN A 44 -18.04 9.78 -9.88
CA GLN A 44 -16.63 10.19 -9.94
C GLN A 44 -16.04 10.36 -8.53
N ARG A 45 -16.76 11.03 -7.62
CA ARG A 45 -16.32 11.21 -6.23
C ARG A 45 -16.21 9.88 -5.47
N LEU A 46 -17.11 8.93 -5.71
CA LEU A 46 -17.07 7.60 -5.10
C LEU A 46 -15.86 6.79 -5.59
N VAL A 47 -15.56 6.83 -6.90
CA VAL A 47 -14.34 6.22 -7.45
C VAL A 47 -13.10 6.84 -6.82
N SER A 48 -13.01 8.18 -6.76
CA SER A 48 -11.89 8.85 -6.08
C SER A 48 -11.81 8.49 -4.60
N LEU A 49 -12.95 8.40 -3.91
CA LEU A 49 -13.01 8.01 -2.50
C LEU A 49 -12.49 6.58 -2.27
N SER A 50 -12.81 5.65 -3.19
CA SER A 50 -12.31 4.27 -3.11
C SER A 50 -10.78 4.18 -3.13
N VAL A 51 -10.13 5.09 -3.86
CA VAL A 51 -8.68 5.17 -3.93
C VAL A 51 -8.12 5.89 -2.71
N SER A 52 -8.71 7.04 -2.32
CA SER A 52 -8.20 7.83 -1.20
C SER A 52 -8.34 7.14 0.15
N GLU A 53 -9.36 6.30 0.33
CA GLU A 53 -9.58 5.49 1.53
C GLU A 53 -8.82 4.14 1.49
N GLY A 54 -8.01 3.91 0.45
CA GLY A 54 -7.20 2.69 0.32
C GLY A 54 -7.98 1.40 0.09
N LEU A 55 -9.26 1.50 -0.32
CA LEU A 55 -10.09 0.33 -0.66
C LEU A 55 -9.59 -0.39 -1.92
N ILE A 56 -8.83 0.33 -2.76
CA ILE A 56 -8.23 -0.19 -3.97
C ILE A 56 -6.72 0.00 -3.92
N LYS A 57 -6.00 -1.10 -4.05
CA LYS A 57 -4.55 -1.12 -4.28
C LYS A 57 -4.32 -1.50 -5.74
N VAL A 58 -3.70 -0.61 -6.53
CA VAL A 58 -3.38 -0.88 -7.94
C VAL A 58 -1.96 -1.42 -8.02
N ARG A 59 -1.83 -2.63 -8.56
CA ARG A 59 -0.53 -3.25 -8.83
C ARG A 59 -0.29 -3.27 -10.33
N LEU A 60 0.84 -2.74 -10.76
CA LEU A 60 1.30 -2.79 -12.15
C LEU A 60 2.31 -3.92 -12.29
N ASP A 61 1.87 -5.05 -12.84
CA ASP A 61 2.74 -6.19 -13.15
C ASP A 61 3.25 -6.09 -14.59
N HIS A 62 4.14 -5.13 -14.84
CA HIS A 62 4.81 -5.00 -16.14
C HIS A 62 6.29 -4.63 -15.97
N PRO A 63 7.23 -5.41 -16.55
CA PRO A 63 8.62 -4.99 -16.63
C PRO A 63 8.77 -3.72 -17.47
N ILE A 64 9.09 -2.61 -16.83
CA ILE A 64 9.49 -1.39 -17.54
C ILE A 64 10.98 -1.54 -17.87
N GLY A 65 11.30 -1.83 -19.14
CA GLY A 65 12.66 -2.18 -19.57
C GLY A 65 13.73 -1.21 -19.07
N ARG A 66 13.46 0.10 -19.16
CA ARG A 66 14.38 1.14 -18.66
C ARG A 66 14.60 1.08 -17.14
N CYS A 67 13.58 0.74 -16.36
CA CYS A 67 13.72 0.55 -14.92
C CYS A 67 14.57 -0.69 -14.61
N MET A 68 14.36 -1.80 -15.34
CA MET A 68 15.15 -3.02 -15.17
C MET A 68 16.64 -2.79 -15.52
N GLU A 69 16.92 -2.15 -16.65
CA GLU A 69 18.29 -1.81 -17.06
C GLU A 69 19.01 -0.95 -16.01
N LEU A 70 18.29 0.02 -15.44
CA LEU A 70 18.84 0.87 -14.38
C LEU A 70 19.07 0.09 -13.08
N ALA A 71 18.14 -0.78 -12.68
CA ALA A 71 18.28 -1.63 -11.51
C ALA A 71 19.51 -2.55 -11.60
N GLU A 72 19.72 -3.21 -12.74
CA GLU A 72 20.90 -4.04 -12.99
C GLU A 72 22.20 -3.22 -13.00
N THR A 73 22.16 -2.04 -13.61
CA THR A 73 23.30 -1.10 -13.59
C THR A 73 23.68 -0.70 -12.16
N LEU A 74 22.69 -0.41 -11.31
CA LEU A 74 22.91 -0.06 -9.90
C LEU A 74 23.45 -1.25 -9.10
N LYS A 75 22.90 -2.45 -9.30
CA LYS A 75 23.38 -3.68 -8.65
C LYS A 75 24.84 -3.93 -8.96
N HIS A 76 25.23 -3.88 -10.23
CA HIS A 76 26.61 -4.10 -10.64
C HIS A 76 27.55 -3.01 -10.14
N ARG A 77 27.14 -1.74 -10.19
CA ARG A 77 27.97 -0.61 -9.76
C ARG A 77 28.25 -0.62 -8.25
N TYR A 78 27.25 -0.96 -7.45
CA TYR A 78 27.32 -0.86 -5.99
C TYR A 78 27.40 -2.23 -5.29
N ALA A 79 27.53 -3.32 -6.05
CA ALA A 79 27.57 -4.70 -5.56
C ALA A 79 26.39 -5.05 -4.64
N LEU A 80 25.17 -4.69 -5.06
CA LEU A 80 23.95 -4.95 -4.30
C LEU A 80 23.39 -6.34 -4.61
N ASP A 81 22.97 -7.07 -3.57
CA ASP A 81 22.24 -8.35 -3.73
C ASP A 81 20.89 -8.16 -4.43
N PHE A 82 20.25 -7.00 -4.20
CA PHE A 82 18.95 -6.66 -4.73
C PHE A 82 18.85 -5.15 -5.01
N CYS A 83 18.20 -4.79 -6.11
CA CYS A 83 17.80 -3.42 -6.42
C CYS A 83 16.52 -3.48 -7.24
N GLU A 84 15.57 -2.64 -6.87
CA GLU A 84 14.33 -2.44 -7.60
C GLU A 84 14.23 -0.97 -7.98
N VAL A 85 13.85 -0.70 -9.22
CA VAL A 85 13.62 0.66 -9.73
C VAL A 85 12.19 0.74 -10.20
N VAL A 86 11.49 1.77 -9.75
CA VAL A 86 10.09 2.01 -10.10
C VAL A 86 9.97 3.26 -10.97
N PRO A 87 8.92 3.37 -11.80
CA PRO A 87 8.62 4.61 -12.49
C PRO A 87 8.20 5.70 -11.48
N THR A 88 8.51 6.94 -11.83
CA THR A 88 8.09 8.13 -11.06
C THR A 88 7.29 9.04 -11.98
N ASP A 89 6.22 9.63 -11.45
CA ASP A 89 5.49 10.69 -12.12
C ASP A 89 6.39 11.94 -12.27
N PRO A 90 6.69 12.40 -13.50
CA PRO A 90 7.52 13.59 -13.71
C PRO A 90 6.97 14.86 -13.05
N SER A 91 5.66 14.94 -12.82
CA SER A 91 5.00 16.06 -12.13
C SER A 91 5.11 15.97 -10.61
N ALA A 92 5.46 14.82 -10.06
CA ALA A 92 5.64 14.57 -8.63
C ALA A 92 6.93 13.76 -8.35
N PRO A 93 8.12 14.30 -8.65
CA PRO A 93 9.39 13.57 -8.58
C PRO A 93 9.78 13.12 -7.17
N SER A 94 9.22 13.73 -6.13
CA SER A 94 9.42 13.38 -4.72
C SER A 94 8.41 12.35 -4.19
N SER A 95 7.52 11.84 -5.05
CA SER A 95 6.55 10.83 -4.67
C SER A 95 7.24 9.53 -4.27
N ILE A 96 6.89 9.02 -3.09
CA ILE A 96 7.39 7.76 -2.56
C ILE A 96 6.48 6.57 -2.91
N HIS A 97 5.37 6.81 -3.60
CA HIS A 97 4.29 5.82 -3.74
C HIS A 97 4.74 4.56 -4.50
N GLY A 98 5.44 4.73 -5.63
CA GLY A 98 5.97 3.58 -6.37
C GLY A 98 6.94 2.75 -5.54
N VAL A 99 7.85 3.42 -4.81
CA VAL A 99 8.86 2.75 -3.97
C VAL A 99 8.18 2.04 -2.79
N ALA A 100 7.13 2.64 -2.22
CA ALA A 100 6.35 2.02 -1.15
C ALA A 100 5.69 0.71 -1.60
N ILE A 101 5.07 0.68 -2.79
CA ILE A 101 4.46 -0.53 -3.35
C ILE A 101 5.52 -1.62 -3.60
N ALA A 102 6.65 -1.24 -4.22
CA ALA A 102 7.74 -2.18 -4.49
C ALA A 102 8.35 -2.75 -3.19
N ALA A 103 8.59 -1.89 -2.19
CA ALA A 103 9.10 -2.31 -0.90
C ALA A 103 8.12 -3.24 -0.17
N ALA A 104 6.81 -2.98 -0.25
CA ALA A 104 5.79 -3.85 0.32
C ALA A 104 5.82 -5.24 -0.32
N ALA A 105 5.87 -5.31 -1.66
CA ALA A 105 5.96 -6.57 -2.39
C ALA A 105 7.22 -7.37 -1.98
N GLU A 106 8.35 -6.71 -1.78
CA GLU A 106 9.58 -7.35 -1.33
C GLU A 106 9.49 -7.84 0.12
N ILE A 107 8.90 -7.05 1.03
CA ILE A 107 8.63 -7.46 2.42
C ILE A 107 7.73 -8.70 2.42
N GLU A 108 6.63 -8.69 1.66
CA GLU A 108 5.72 -9.84 1.54
C GLU A 108 6.44 -11.07 0.99
N ARG A 109 7.34 -10.91 0.02
CA ARG A 109 8.13 -12.01 -0.55
C ARG A 109 8.97 -12.71 0.53
N TRP A 110 9.60 -11.95 1.42
CA TRP A 110 10.34 -12.50 2.56
C TRP A 110 9.43 -13.17 3.58
N LEU A 111 8.31 -12.53 3.92
CA LEU A 111 7.36 -13.04 4.92
C LEU A 111 6.57 -14.28 4.47
N ARG A 112 6.49 -14.54 3.16
CA ARG A 112 5.91 -15.78 2.61
C ARG A 112 6.87 -16.98 2.70
N SER A 113 8.13 -16.76 3.10
CA SER A 113 9.11 -17.83 3.25
C SER A 113 8.74 -18.77 4.40
N THR A 114 8.86 -20.08 4.20
CA THR A 114 8.66 -21.06 5.27
C THR A 114 9.83 -21.10 6.26
N LYS A 115 10.99 -20.53 5.90
CA LYS A 115 12.19 -20.52 6.74
C LYS A 115 12.06 -19.43 7.82
N PRO A 116 12.11 -19.78 9.13
CA PRO A 116 12.09 -18.79 10.21
C PRO A 116 13.17 -17.71 10.02
N MET A 117 12.79 -16.45 10.24
CA MET A 117 13.71 -15.33 10.13
C MET A 117 13.33 -14.21 11.09
N VAL A 118 14.30 -13.36 11.41
CA VAL A 118 14.08 -12.15 12.19
C VAL A 118 14.16 -10.96 11.24
N MET A 119 13.03 -10.28 11.01
CA MET A 119 12.96 -9.07 10.21
C MET A 119 13.06 -7.86 11.13
N ALA A 120 14.16 -7.14 11.03
CA ALA A 120 14.39 -5.93 11.82
C ALA A 120 13.94 -4.70 11.03
N ILE A 121 13.04 -3.91 11.60
CA ILE A 121 12.36 -2.81 10.92
C ILE A 121 12.78 -1.48 11.55
N GLY A 122 13.20 -0.54 10.70
CA GLY A 122 13.55 0.82 11.11
C GLY A 122 12.34 1.75 11.19
N THR A 123 12.56 3.02 10.90
CA THR A 123 11.52 4.06 10.92
C THR A 123 11.65 4.98 9.71
N GLY A 124 10.54 5.56 9.23
CA GLY A 124 10.56 6.59 8.20
C GLY A 124 9.30 6.61 7.32
N ARG A 125 9.12 7.72 6.59
CA ARG A 125 7.96 7.96 5.72
C ARG A 125 7.77 6.88 4.64
N THR A 126 8.85 6.49 3.97
CA THR A 126 8.82 5.46 2.91
C THR A 126 8.43 4.10 3.46
N LEU A 127 8.99 3.73 4.62
CA LEU A 127 8.71 2.44 5.25
C LEU A 127 7.29 2.37 5.79
N LYS A 128 6.79 3.46 6.38
CA LYS A 128 5.39 3.59 6.77
C LYS A 128 4.46 3.39 5.58
N ALA A 129 4.71 4.11 4.49
CA ALA A 129 3.93 3.95 3.27
C ALA A 129 3.98 2.53 2.71
N ALA A 130 5.13 1.85 2.78
CA ALA A 130 5.26 0.45 2.35
C ALA A 130 4.44 -0.50 3.23
N ILE A 131 4.46 -0.32 4.55
CA ILE A 131 3.72 -1.19 5.48
C ILE A 131 2.21 -1.01 5.34
N GLU A 132 1.73 0.19 5.04
CA GLU A 132 0.32 0.44 4.68
C GLU A 132 -0.12 -0.30 3.40
N GLN A 133 0.83 -0.62 2.50
CA GLN A 133 0.55 -1.42 1.30
C GLN A 133 0.50 -2.93 1.56
N LEU A 134 0.97 -3.44 2.70
CA LEU A 134 0.97 -4.87 2.99
C LEU A 134 -0.45 -5.45 2.98
N THR A 135 -0.55 -6.68 2.51
CA THR A 135 -1.75 -7.50 2.60
C THR A 135 -1.70 -8.32 3.89
N PRO A 136 -2.80 -8.40 4.66
CA PRO A 136 -2.86 -9.27 5.83
C PRO A 136 -2.43 -10.71 5.51
N MET A 137 -1.53 -11.27 6.31
CA MET A 137 -1.00 -12.63 6.15
C MET A 137 -0.63 -13.29 7.48
N GLU A 138 -0.61 -14.62 7.48
CA GLU A 138 -0.12 -15.43 8.60
C GLU A 138 1.32 -15.86 8.30
N ALA A 139 2.26 -15.47 9.16
CA ALA A 139 3.65 -15.85 9.11
C ALA A 139 4.25 -16.05 10.53
N PRO A 140 3.66 -16.94 11.36
CA PRO A 140 4.01 -17.08 12.78
C PRO A 140 5.44 -17.59 13.01
N GLN A 141 6.08 -18.15 11.99
CA GLN A 141 7.48 -18.59 12.03
C GLN A 141 8.47 -17.43 12.04
N HIS A 142 8.05 -16.22 11.65
CA HIS A 142 8.90 -15.04 11.59
C HIS A 142 8.80 -14.23 12.87
N LYS A 143 9.87 -13.49 13.18
CA LYS A 143 9.89 -12.51 14.26
C LYS A 143 10.14 -11.14 13.68
N ILE A 144 9.30 -10.17 14.01
CA ILE A 144 9.47 -8.78 13.59
C ILE A 144 9.95 -7.98 14.79
N VAL A 145 11.05 -7.25 14.63
CA VAL A 145 11.68 -6.49 15.72
C VAL A 145 11.93 -5.04 15.31
N SER A 146 11.83 -4.12 16.27
CA SER A 146 12.18 -2.72 16.06
C SER A 146 13.69 -2.51 16.14
N LEU A 147 14.29 -1.85 15.15
CA LEU A 147 15.67 -1.35 15.24
C LEU A 147 15.78 -0.03 15.99
N THR A 148 14.66 0.66 16.20
CA THR A 148 14.62 1.93 16.93
C THR A 148 14.05 1.72 18.33
N GLY A 149 14.80 2.16 19.35
CA GLY A 149 14.31 2.25 20.72
C GLY A 149 13.62 3.59 20.93
N SER A 150 12.30 3.63 20.87
CA SER A 150 11.52 4.82 21.26
C SER A 150 10.04 4.47 21.36
N ILE A 151 9.72 3.63 22.34
CA ILE A 151 8.40 3.69 22.97
C ILE A 151 8.55 4.76 24.05
N ALA A 152 7.88 5.90 23.86
CA ALA A 152 7.79 6.89 24.91
C ALA A 152 7.05 6.26 26.12
N PRO A 153 7.28 6.74 27.35
CA PRO A 153 6.67 6.16 28.56
C PRO A 153 5.13 6.11 28.53
N ASP A 154 4.49 6.87 27.63
CA ASP A 154 3.05 6.89 27.38
C ASP A 154 2.58 5.80 26.38
N GLY A 155 3.47 4.91 25.95
CA GLY A 155 3.19 3.86 24.97
C GLY A 155 3.16 4.35 23.53
N SER A 156 3.36 5.65 23.28
CA SER A 156 3.46 6.17 21.92
C SER A 156 4.79 5.76 21.31
N ALA A 157 4.72 5.12 20.15
CA ALA A 157 5.89 4.94 19.33
C ALA A 157 6.10 6.22 18.49
N ALA A 158 7.34 6.51 18.07
CA ALA A 158 7.59 7.61 17.13
C ALA A 158 6.59 7.55 15.96
N PHE A 159 6.12 8.69 15.44
CA PHE A 159 5.04 8.74 14.43
C PHE A 159 5.27 7.88 13.16
N TYR A 160 6.53 7.55 12.88
CA TYR A 160 6.95 6.67 11.78
C TYR A 160 7.39 5.27 12.25
N ASN A 161 7.11 4.91 13.49
CA ASN A 161 7.28 3.56 13.98
C ASN A 161 6.09 2.74 13.47
N VAL A 162 6.42 1.65 12.82
CA VAL A 162 5.54 0.87 11.97
C VAL A 162 5.32 -0.53 12.53
N ILE A 163 5.92 -0.82 13.69
CA ILE A 163 5.90 -2.15 14.32
C ILE A 163 4.49 -2.61 14.67
N PHE A 164 3.63 -1.70 15.13
CA PHE A 164 2.23 -2.03 15.40
C PHE A 164 1.47 -2.32 14.10
N ASN A 165 1.62 -1.48 13.08
CA ASN A 165 0.95 -1.67 11.79
C ASN A 165 1.36 -2.98 11.09
N ILE A 166 2.65 -3.33 11.15
CA ILE A 166 3.12 -4.59 10.56
C ILE A 166 2.67 -5.80 11.38
N ALA A 167 2.57 -5.69 12.71
CA ALA A 167 2.02 -6.76 13.55
C ALA A 167 0.51 -6.98 13.32
N GLU A 168 -0.23 -5.94 12.93
CA GLU A 168 -1.64 -6.10 12.50
C GLU A 168 -1.74 -6.77 11.13
N ALA A 169 -0.82 -6.46 10.21
CA ALA A 169 -0.78 -7.03 8.88
C ALA A 169 -0.17 -8.46 8.86
N VAL A 170 0.67 -8.82 9.82
CA VAL A 170 1.42 -10.08 9.83
C VAL A 170 1.25 -10.76 11.19
N LYS A 171 0.54 -11.88 11.20
CA LYS A 171 0.25 -12.67 12.42
C LYS A 171 1.15 -13.88 12.57
#